data_AF-A0A0B0EJS6-F1
#
_entry.id   AF-A0A0B0EJS6-F1
#
_cell.length_a   1.000
_cell.length_b   1.000
_cell.length_c   1.000
_cell.angle_alpha   90.00
_cell.angle_beta   90.00
_cell.angle_gamma   90.00
#
_symmetry.space_group_name_H-M   'P 1'
#
loop_
_entity.id
_entity.type
_entity.pdbx_description
1 polymer ?
#
loop_
_entity_poly.entity_id
_entity_poly.type
_entity_poly.pdbx_seq_one_letter_code
_entity_poly.pdbx_strand_id
1 'polypeptide(L)'
;MDDLDKQKKRLIKILGGKESDTEKNLNSTNKYYNYLKVNINYPCKLTGIEDFPWEERFLLGYGDEEEYEELKKENPSYADSFELIELLEPENTDIFAKVRRISDNRMFKIRMDWLTTENEENPNYQLLEDYSSWWVNY
;
A
#
# COMPACT_ATOMS: atom_id res chain seq x y z
N MET A 1 -5.48 -20.14 17.80
CA MET A 1 -5.00 -18.75 17.82
C MET A 1 -5.42 -18.16 16.50
N ASP A 2 -6.29 -17.18 16.55
CA ASP A 2 -6.92 -16.60 15.36
C ASP A 2 -5.88 -15.85 14.51
N ASP A 3 -6.15 -15.66 13.21
CA ASP A 3 -5.21 -15.00 12.31
C ASP A 3 -4.99 -13.53 12.69
N LEU A 4 -6.01 -12.88 13.25
CA LEU A 4 -5.91 -11.55 13.84
C LEU A 4 -4.91 -11.50 15.00
N ASP A 5 -4.91 -12.50 15.87
CA ASP A 5 -3.95 -12.57 16.98
C ASP A 5 -2.51 -12.72 16.47
N LYS A 6 -2.31 -13.46 15.37
CA LYS A 6 -0.97 -13.66 14.78
C LYS A 6 -0.47 -12.35 14.16
N GLN A 7 -1.33 -11.66 13.42
CA GLN A 7 -1.02 -10.35 12.84
C GLN A 7 -0.65 -9.34 13.93
N LYS A 8 -1.48 -9.21 14.97
CA LYS A 8 -1.18 -8.32 16.11
C LYS A 8 0.18 -8.60 16.74
N LYS A 9 0.56 -9.88 16.92
CA LYS A 9 1.89 -10.23 17.43
C LYS A 9 3.03 -9.82 16.49
N ARG A 10 2.84 -9.92 15.17
CA ARG A 10 3.83 -9.42 14.19
C ARG A 10 3.97 -7.90 14.29
N LEU A 11 2.86 -7.16 14.35
CA LEU A 11 2.86 -5.70 14.49
C LEU A 11 3.59 -5.23 15.75
N ILE A 12 3.26 -5.81 16.89
CA ILE A 12 3.93 -5.52 18.17
C ILE A 12 5.44 -5.75 18.04
N LYS A 13 5.85 -6.86 17.41
CA LYS A 13 7.28 -7.17 17.20
C LYS A 13 7.98 -6.16 16.29
N ILE A 14 7.32 -5.67 15.25
CA ILE A 14 7.86 -4.67 14.31
C ILE A 14 8.04 -3.31 15.02
N LEU A 15 7.08 -2.92 15.86
CA LEU A 15 6.98 -1.54 16.36
C LEU A 15 7.62 -1.27 17.73
N GLY A 16 8.04 -2.29 18.48
CA GLY A 16 8.79 -2.08 19.73
C GLY A 16 8.58 -3.10 20.84
N GLY A 17 7.73 -4.11 20.62
CA GLY A 17 7.51 -5.22 21.54
C GLY A 17 6.38 -5.00 22.55
N LYS A 18 5.76 -3.80 22.58
CA LYS A 18 4.56 -3.52 23.39
C LYS A 18 3.38 -3.13 22.52
N GLU A 19 2.18 -3.40 23.01
CA GLU A 19 0.94 -3.00 22.33
C GLU A 19 0.79 -1.47 22.26
N SER A 20 1.23 -0.72 23.26
CA SER A 20 1.25 0.75 23.19
C SER A 20 2.12 1.31 22.07
N ASP A 21 3.07 0.53 21.54
CA ASP A 21 3.94 0.98 20.46
C ASP A 21 3.26 0.92 19.09
N THR A 22 2.09 0.28 18.99
CA THR A 22 1.35 0.14 17.73
C THR A 22 0.47 1.33 17.40
N GLU A 23 0.25 2.27 18.33
CA GLU A 23 -0.52 3.50 18.07
C GLU A 23 0.09 4.30 16.90
N LYS A 24 -0.74 4.79 15.98
CA LYS A 24 -0.28 5.54 14.81
C LYS A 24 0.21 6.93 15.20
N ASN A 25 1.51 7.14 15.07
CA ASN A 25 2.19 8.41 15.28
C ASN A 25 3.49 8.45 14.46
N LEU A 26 4.21 9.58 14.46
CA LEU A 26 5.44 9.73 13.68
C LEU A 26 6.52 8.70 14.05
N ASN A 27 6.63 8.32 15.33
CA ASN A 27 7.64 7.36 15.78
C ASN A 27 7.32 5.93 15.29
N SER A 28 6.08 5.46 15.45
CA SER A 28 5.67 4.15 14.93
C SER A 28 5.72 4.10 13.40
N THR A 29 5.31 5.18 12.72
CA THR A 29 5.44 5.32 11.26
C THR A 29 6.88 5.18 10.80
N ASN A 30 7.82 5.89 11.44
CA ASN A 30 9.24 5.81 11.08
C ASN A 30 9.83 4.42 11.34
N LYS A 31 9.44 3.74 12.41
CA LYS A 31 9.85 2.35 12.67
C LYS A 31 9.32 1.42 11.57
N TYR A 32 8.05 1.55 11.22
CA TYR A 32 7.43 0.72 10.18
C TYR A 32 8.06 1.01 8.80
N TYR A 33 8.26 2.28 8.45
CA TYR A 33 8.96 2.68 7.23
C TYR A 33 10.33 2.04 7.10
N ASN A 34 11.15 2.13 8.16
CA ASN A 34 12.47 1.50 8.17
C ASN A 34 12.38 -0.03 8.05
N TYR A 35 11.37 -0.64 8.69
CA TYR A 35 11.13 -2.07 8.56
C TYR A 35 10.76 -2.46 7.11
N LEU A 36 9.82 -1.77 6.47
CA LEU A 36 9.44 -2.01 5.07
C LEU A 36 10.65 -1.85 4.14
N LYS A 37 11.40 -0.75 4.29
CA LYS A 37 12.56 -0.42 3.46
C LYS A 37 13.63 -1.52 3.46
N VAL A 38 13.81 -2.21 4.57
CA VAL A 38 14.81 -3.29 4.71
C VAL A 38 14.28 -4.66 4.30
N ASN A 39 12.97 -4.90 4.44
CA ASN A 39 12.40 -6.25 4.30
C ASN A 39 11.65 -6.47 2.98
N ILE A 40 11.39 -5.44 2.18
CA ILE A 40 10.82 -5.61 0.84
C ILE A 40 11.84 -6.30 -0.06
N ASN A 41 11.41 -7.39 -0.69
CA ASN A 41 12.16 -8.10 -1.71
C ASN A 41 11.89 -7.47 -3.08
N TYR A 42 12.95 -7.07 -3.79
CA TYR A 42 12.86 -6.53 -5.14
C TYR A 42 13.23 -7.60 -6.19
N PRO A 43 12.60 -7.58 -7.39
CA PRO A 43 11.52 -6.69 -7.81
C PRO A 43 10.19 -7.00 -7.12
N CYS A 44 9.41 -5.96 -6.82
CA CYS A 44 8.10 -6.10 -6.17
C CYS A 44 7.00 -5.56 -7.10
N LYS A 45 6.13 -6.46 -7.55
CA LYS A 45 4.93 -6.10 -8.32
C LYS A 45 3.75 -5.85 -7.40
N LEU A 46 3.09 -4.73 -7.64
CA LEU A 46 2.00 -4.21 -6.84
C LEU A 46 0.76 -3.94 -7.70
N THR A 47 -0.40 -3.89 -7.06
CA THR A 47 -1.67 -3.46 -7.64
C THR A 47 -2.48 -2.70 -6.57
N GLY A 48 -3.58 -2.07 -6.96
CA GLY A 48 -4.45 -1.39 -5.99
C GLY A 48 -5.21 -2.40 -5.12
N ILE A 49 -5.39 -2.07 -3.84
CA ILE A 49 -6.24 -2.86 -2.94
C ILE A 49 -7.72 -2.68 -3.30
N GLU A 50 -8.11 -1.43 -3.54
CA GLU A 50 -9.47 -1.00 -3.82
C GLU A 50 -9.46 0.18 -4.79
N ASP A 51 -10.64 0.60 -5.24
CA ASP A 51 -10.80 1.68 -6.21
C ASP A 51 -10.29 3.02 -5.70
N PHE A 52 -9.42 3.67 -6.48
CA PHE A 52 -8.88 4.96 -6.06
C PHE A 52 -10.01 6.01 -6.02
N PRO A 53 -9.87 7.08 -5.20
CA PRO A 53 -10.95 8.06 -5.01
C PRO A 53 -11.46 8.75 -6.28
N TRP A 54 -10.65 8.80 -7.34
CA TRP A 54 -11.06 9.37 -8.62
C TRP A 54 -11.89 8.39 -9.48
N GLU A 55 -11.77 7.08 -9.22
CA GLU A 55 -12.49 5.99 -9.89
C GLU A 55 -13.90 5.80 -9.31
N GLU A 56 -14.11 6.09 -8.01
CA GLU A 56 -15.38 5.92 -7.29
C GLU A 56 -16.59 6.43 -8.10
N ARG A 57 -16.51 7.65 -8.65
CA ARG A 57 -17.62 8.25 -9.40
C ARG A 57 -18.06 7.42 -10.61
N PHE A 58 -17.11 6.74 -11.25
CA PHE A 58 -17.35 5.92 -12.43
C PHE A 58 -17.86 4.55 -12.04
N LEU A 59 -17.23 3.92 -11.05
CA LEU A 59 -17.60 2.58 -10.58
C LEU A 59 -18.98 2.55 -9.90
N LEU A 60 -19.40 3.66 -9.30
CA LEU A 60 -20.75 3.82 -8.74
C LEU A 60 -21.82 4.20 -9.80
N GLY A 61 -21.44 4.30 -11.08
CA GLY A 61 -22.37 4.56 -12.19
C GLY A 61 -22.80 6.01 -12.36
N TYR A 62 -22.12 6.97 -11.71
CA TYR A 62 -22.39 8.40 -11.85
C TYR A 62 -21.59 9.07 -12.98
N GLY A 63 -20.55 8.42 -13.50
CA GLY A 63 -19.67 8.93 -14.55
C GLY A 63 -19.86 8.21 -15.89
N ASP A 64 -19.22 8.77 -16.92
CA ASP A 64 -19.21 8.21 -18.28
C ASP A 64 -18.05 7.23 -18.48
N GLU A 65 -18.28 6.13 -19.20
CA GLU A 65 -17.28 5.08 -19.43
C GLU A 65 -16.15 5.53 -20.36
N GLU A 66 -16.43 6.36 -21.37
CA GLU A 66 -15.39 6.92 -22.24
C GLU A 66 -14.51 7.90 -21.45
N GLU A 67 -15.11 8.74 -20.61
CA GLU A 67 -14.37 9.64 -19.71
C GLU A 67 -13.49 8.84 -18.72
N TYR A 68 -13.98 7.73 -18.19
CA TYR A 68 -13.21 6.85 -17.32
C TYR A 68 -11.96 6.31 -18.01
N GLU A 69 -12.11 5.74 -19.21
CA GLU A 69 -10.99 5.18 -19.98
C GLU A 69 -9.98 6.25 -20.43
N GLU A 70 -10.41 7.48 -20.72
CA GLU A 70 -9.49 8.58 -20.97
C GLU A 70 -8.69 8.98 -19.72
N LEU A 71 -9.35 9.06 -18.55
CA LEU A 71 -8.66 9.40 -17.31
C LEU A 71 -7.70 8.31 -16.84
N LYS A 72 -7.99 7.02 -17.07
CA LYS A 72 -7.07 5.90 -16.77
C LYS A 72 -5.74 6.01 -17.50
N LYS A 73 -5.70 6.65 -18.67
CA LYS A 73 -4.43 6.86 -19.39
C LYS A 73 -3.50 7.77 -18.60
N GLU A 74 -4.04 8.74 -17.87
CA GLU A 74 -3.28 9.75 -17.14
C GLU A 74 -3.13 9.45 -15.64
N ASN A 75 -4.11 8.77 -15.03
CA ASN A 75 -4.18 8.48 -13.60
C ASN A 75 -3.89 7.00 -13.30
N PRO A 76 -3.36 6.68 -12.10
CA PRO A 76 -3.23 5.29 -11.68
C PRO A 76 -4.60 4.69 -11.38
N SER A 77 -4.86 3.48 -11.86
CA SER A 77 -6.08 2.71 -11.57
C SER A 77 -5.79 1.55 -10.64
N TYR A 78 -6.75 1.14 -9.81
CA TYR A 78 -6.58 -0.03 -8.96
C TYR A 78 -6.30 -1.31 -9.78
N ALA A 79 -6.81 -1.36 -11.02
CA ALA A 79 -6.62 -2.45 -11.95
C ALA A 79 -5.26 -2.44 -12.68
N ASP A 80 -4.43 -1.42 -12.46
CA ASP A 80 -3.10 -1.35 -13.04
C ASP A 80 -2.12 -2.27 -12.28
N SER A 81 -1.18 -2.82 -13.05
CA SER A 81 0.02 -3.46 -12.51
C SER A 81 1.14 -2.45 -12.38
N PHE A 82 1.73 -2.39 -11.19
CA PHE A 82 2.82 -1.49 -10.84
C PHE A 82 4.08 -2.25 -10.43
N GLU A 83 5.24 -1.66 -10.68
CA GLU A 83 6.50 -2.07 -10.10
C GLU A 83 6.93 -1.05 -9.04
N LEU A 84 7.24 -1.52 -7.84
CA LEU A 84 7.78 -0.67 -6.78
C LEU A 84 9.22 -0.27 -7.11
N ILE A 85 9.45 1.05 -7.19
CA ILE A 85 10.77 1.61 -7.49
C ILE A 85 11.47 2.02 -6.19
N GLU A 86 10.78 2.75 -5.32
CA GLU A 86 11.31 3.17 -4.02
C GLU A 86 10.19 3.50 -3.04
N LEU A 87 10.47 3.35 -1.75
CA LEU A 87 9.66 3.92 -0.67
C LEU A 87 10.19 5.32 -0.32
N LEU A 88 9.30 6.30 -0.37
CA LEU A 88 9.60 7.69 -0.03
C LEU A 88 9.60 7.88 1.49
N GLU A 89 10.36 8.87 1.96
CA GLU A 89 10.33 9.29 3.37
C GLU A 89 8.87 9.60 3.80
N PRO A 90 8.44 9.18 5.00
CA PRO A 90 7.07 9.42 5.44
C PRO A 90 6.74 10.92 5.53
N GLU A 91 5.51 11.28 5.14
CA GLU A 91 4.95 12.61 5.33
C GLU A 91 3.95 12.54 6.49
N ASN A 92 4.33 13.08 7.65
CA ASN A 92 3.61 12.87 8.91
C ASN A 92 3.51 11.37 9.27
N THR A 93 2.33 10.79 9.15
CA THR A 93 2.08 9.37 9.36
C THR A 93 2.00 8.60 8.05
N ASP A 94 1.91 9.26 6.90
CA ASP A 94 1.66 8.61 5.62
C ASP A 94 2.97 8.10 4.99
N ILE A 95 3.03 6.83 4.60
CA ILE A 95 4.13 6.26 3.83
C ILE A 95 3.74 6.22 2.36
N PHE A 96 4.60 6.74 1.50
CA PHE A 96 4.36 6.76 0.05
C PHE A 96 5.33 5.85 -0.69
N ALA A 97 4.82 5.19 -1.71
CA ALA A 97 5.58 4.44 -2.69
C ALA A 97 5.68 5.24 -3.98
N LYS A 98 6.88 5.26 -4.56
CA LYS A 98 7.06 5.62 -5.95
C LYS A 98 7.02 4.34 -6.77
N VAL A 99 6.05 4.29 -7.67
CA VAL A 99 5.78 3.11 -8.48
C VAL A 99 5.83 3.44 -9.95
N ARG A 100 6.14 2.44 -10.77
CA ARG A 100 6.09 2.52 -12.23
C ARG A 100 4.97 1.64 -12.74
N ARG A 101 4.03 2.20 -13.50
CA ARG A 101 3.02 1.40 -14.19
C ARG A 101 3.67 0.59 -15.31
N ILE A 102 3.36 -0.70 -15.37
CA ILE A 102 4.02 -1.64 -16.30
C ILE A 102 3.59 -1.39 -17.76
N SER A 103 2.34 -0.99 -17.99
CA SER A 103 1.79 -0.84 -19.34
C SER A 103 2.42 0.28 -20.17
N ASP A 104 2.80 1.39 -19.52
CA ASP A 104 3.28 2.59 -20.22
C ASP A 104 4.48 3.29 -19.56
N ASN A 105 5.07 2.68 -18.52
CA ASN A 105 6.23 3.18 -17.78
C ASN A 105 6.02 4.53 -17.06
N ARG A 106 4.78 5.00 -16.89
CA ARG A 106 4.51 6.21 -16.12
C ARG A 106 4.82 6.00 -14.64
N MET A 107 5.27 7.07 -14.00
CA MET A 107 5.68 7.08 -12.61
C MET A 107 4.60 7.74 -11.75
N PHE A 108 4.22 7.09 -10.66
CA PHE A 108 3.20 7.59 -9.74
C PHE A 108 3.74 7.59 -8.31
N LYS A 109 3.23 8.53 -7.51
CA LYS A 109 3.36 8.55 -6.05
C LYS A 109 2.03 8.08 -5.47
N ILE A 110 2.00 6.90 -4.90
CA ILE A 110 0.79 6.30 -4.32
C ILE A 110 1.05 6.00 -2.86
N ARG A 111 0.05 6.21 -2.01
CA ARG A 111 0.15 5.82 -0.59
C ARG A 111 0.29 4.32 -0.48
N MET A 112 1.14 3.87 0.44
CA MET A 112 1.46 2.46 0.56
C MET A 112 0.25 1.63 1.00
N ASP A 113 -0.68 2.23 1.75
CA ASP A 113 -1.86 1.53 2.29
C ASP A 113 -2.95 1.29 1.24
N TRP A 114 -2.77 1.84 0.03
CA TRP A 114 -3.62 1.58 -1.12
C TRP A 114 -3.05 0.48 -2.03
N LEU A 115 -1.87 -0.05 -1.72
CA LEU A 115 -1.15 -1.00 -2.58
C LEU A 115 -1.00 -2.36 -1.89
N THR A 116 -1.20 -3.41 -2.67
CA THR A 116 -0.90 -4.80 -2.27
C THR A 116 -0.15 -5.52 -3.39
N THR A 117 0.27 -6.76 -3.16
CA THR A 117 0.89 -7.58 -4.19
C THR A 117 -0.18 -8.17 -5.11
N GLU A 118 0.17 -8.42 -6.38
CA GLU A 118 -0.77 -9.01 -7.36
C GLU A 118 -1.27 -10.43 -6.98
N ASN A 119 -0.54 -11.12 -6.10
CA ASN A 119 -0.90 -12.43 -5.59
C ASN A 119 -0.39 -12.63 -4.16
N GLU A 120 -1.01 -13.56 -3.44
CA GLU A 120 -0.66 -13.90 -2.05
C GLU A 120 0.61 -14.74 -1.93
N GLU A 121 1.05 -15.39 -3.03
CA GLU A 121 2.28 -16.17 -3.09
C GLU A 121 3.54 -15.28 -3.08
N ASN A 122 3.37 -13.98 -3.29
CA ASN A 122 4.46 -13.03 -3.27
C ASN A 122 5.10 -12.98 -1.87
N PRO A 123 6.43 -13.08 -1.74
CA PRO A 123 7.09 -13.03 -0.44
C PRO A 123 6.85 -11.71 0.33
N ASN A 124 6.44 -10.65 -0.37
CA ASN A 124 6.09 -9.37 0.23
C ASN A 124 4.63 -9.27 0.66
N TYR A 125 3.74 -10.20 0.28
CA TYR A 125 2.29 -10.12 0.56
C TYR A 125 2.02 -9.91 2.05
N GLN A 126 2.57 -10.78 2.90
CA GLN A 126 2.37 -10.69 4.34
C GLN A 126 2.86 -9.36 4.93
N LEU A 127 3.95 -8.83 4.38
CA LEU A 127 4.55 -7.57 4.83
C LEU A 127 3.63 -6.38 4.53
N LEU A 128 3.01 -6.37 3.34
CA LEU A 128 2.07 -5.32 2.94
C LEU A 128 0.73 -5.44 3.66
N GLU A 129 0.21 -6.66 3.81
CA GLU A 129 -1.00 -6.94 4.59
C GLU A 129 -0.87 -6.49 6.04
N ASP A 130 0.27 -6.76 6.67
CA ASP A 130 0.52 -6.29 8.04
C ASP A 130 0.53 -4.76 8.10
N TYR A 131 1.13 -4.08 7.11
CA TYR A 131 1.15 -2.63 7.05
C TYR A 131 -0.26 -2.03 6.85
N SER A 132 -1.03 -2.53 5.88
CA SER A 132 -2.40 -2.06 5.63
C SER A 132 -3.30 -2.27 6.84
N SER A 133 -3.19 -3.44 7.50
CA SER A 133 -3.92 -3.68 8.74
C SER A 133 -3.50 -2.75 9.88
N TRP A 134 -2.21 -2.49 10.05
CA TRP A 134 -1.75 -1.51 11.04
C TRP A 134 -2.29 -0.12 10.76
N TRP A 135 -2.29 0.29 9.48
CA TRP A 135 -2.73 1.60 9.05
C TRP A 135 -4.22 1.88 9.35
N VAL A 136 -5.07 0.87 9.14
CA VAL A 136 -6.53 0.96 9.34
C VAL A 136 -6.93 0.83 10.81
N ASN A 137 -6.24 -0.02 11.59
CA ASN A 137 -6.67 -0.37 12.94
C ASN A 137 -6.07 0.49 14.07
N TYR A 138 -5.05 1.31 13.80
CA TYR A 138 -4.34 2.12 14.80
C TYR A 138 -4.19 3.58 14.39
#